data_AF-A0A8H8C4R5-F1
#
_entry.id   AF-A0A8H8C4R5-F1
#
_cell.length_a   1.000
_cell.length_b   1.000
_cell.length_c   1.000
_cell.angle_alpha   90.00
_cell.angle_beta   90.00
_cell.angle_gamma   90.00
#
_symmetry.space_group_name_H-M   'P 1'
#
loop_
_entity.id
_entity.type
_entity.pdbx_description
1 polymer ?
#
loop_
_entity_poly.entity_id
_entity_poly.type
_entity_poly.pdbx_seq_one_letter_code
_entity_poly.pdbx_strand_id
1 'polypeptide(L)' 'GAFSHAFVSHFRNEEDRRYYLEEDPAHRAFVESLKDIIQNVRVVDYTPGVF' A
#
# COMPACT_ATOMS: atom_id res chain seq x y z
N GLY A 1 -18.37 -3.83 -10.09
CA GLY A 1 -17.47 -2.71 -9.81
C GLY A 1 -16.13 -3.27 -9.36
N ALA A 2 -15.02 -2.73 -9.85
CA ALA A 2 -13.69 -3.34 -9.64
C ALA A 2 -13.13 -3.14 -8.23
N PHE A 3 -13.19 -1.93 -7.69
CA PHE A 3 -12.68 -1.57 -6.36
C PHE A 3 -13.66 -0.61 -5.67
N SER A 4 -13.89 -0.79 -4.38
CA SER A 4 -14.78 0.07 -3.57
C SER A 4 -14.02 1.13 -2.76
N HIS A 5 -12.76 0.85 -2.42
CA HIS A 5 -11.90 1.72 -1.61
C HIS A 5 -10.52 1.80 -2.26
N ALA A 6 -9.90 2.98 -2.19
CA ALA A 6 -8.54 3.22 -2.64
C ALA A 6 -7.82 4.08 -1.60
N PHE A 7 -6.55 3.78 -1.37
CA PHE A 7 -5.69 4.50 -0.45
C PHE A 7 -4.43 4.94 -1.21
N VAL A 8 -3.96 6.15 -0.94
CA VAL A 8 -2.75 6.71 -1.52
C VAL A 8 -1.85 7.18 -0.39
N SER A 9 -0.62 6.66 -0.35
CA SER A 9 0.40 7.06 0.63
C SER A 9 1.53 7.76 -0.10
N HIS A 10 1.87 8.96 0.35
CA HIS A 10 3.00 9.72 -0.18
C HIS A 10 4.20 9.51 0.72
N PHE A 11 5.28 8.99 0.14
CA PHE A 11 6.56 8.84 0.81
C PHE A 11 7.52 9.90 0.30
N ARG A 12 8.35 10.45 1.19
CA ARG A 12 9.37 11.43 0.80
C ARG A 12 10.46 10.79 -0.04
N ASN A 13 10.85 9.56 0.33
CA ASN A 13 11.98 8.84 -0.24
C ASN A 13 11.60 7.36 -0.47
N GLU A 14 12.34 6.67 -1.35
CA GLU A 14 12.14 5.22 -1.57
C GLU A 14 12.44 4.36 -0.34
N GLU A 15 13.37 4.79 0.53
CA GLU A 15 13.68 4.10 1.78
C GLU A 15 12.50 4.13 2.75
N ASP A 16 11.82 5.27 2.86
CA ASP A 16 10.64 5.44 3.72
C ASP A 16 9.48 4.56 3.23
N ARG A 17 9.29 4.50 1.90
CA ARG A 17 8.34 3.56 1.27
C ARG A 17 8.67 2.11 1.60
N ARG A 18 9.94 1.72 1.44
CA ARG A 18 10.38 0.34 1.67
C ARG A 18 10.20 -0.06 3.13
N TYR A 19 10.60 0.81 4.06
CA TYR A 19 10.38 0.59 5.49
C TYR A 19 8.90 0.40 5.80
N TYR A 20 8.03 1.28 5.29
CA TYR A 20 6.59 1.18 5.50
C TYR A 20 5.98 -0.12 4.93
N LEU A 21 6.43 -0.56 3.75
CA LEU A 21 5.87 -1.76 3.10
C LEU A 21 6.43 -3.08 3.66
N GLU A 22 7.73 -3.11 3.98
CA GLU A 22 8.45 -4.35 4.30
C GLU A 22 8.72 -4.51 5.80
N GLU A 23 9.07 -3.43 6.50
CA GLU A 23 9.57 -3.48 7.87
C GLU A 23 8.56 -3.04 8.92
N ASP A 24 7.62 -2.15 8.59
CA ASP A 24 6.70 -1.58 9.57
C ASP A 24 5.74 -2.65 10.13
N PRO A 25 5.84 -2.99 11.44
CA PRO A 25 5.00 -4.01 12.03
C PRO A 25 3.53 -3.61 12.06
N ALA A 26 3.22 -2.30 12.10
CA ALA A 26 1.84 -1.82 12.05
C ALA A 26 1.21 -2.03 10.67
N HIS A 27 1.93 -1.72 9.58
CA HIS A 27 1.48 -2.02 8.22
C HIS A 27 1.32 -3.52 8.00
N ARG A 28 2.28 -4.34 8.45
CA ARG A 28 2.18 -5.80 8.39
C ARG A 28 0.94 -6.33 9.11
N ALA A 29 0.67 -5.86 10.34
CA ALA A 29 -0.53 -6.24 11.08
C ALA A 29 -1.83 -5.81 10.38
N PHE A 30 -1.82 -4.65 9.72
CA PHE A 30 -2.94 -4.17 8.91
C PHE A 30 -3.17 -5.04 7.67
N VAL A 31 -2.11 -5.42 6.95
CA VAL A 31 -2.23 -6.32 5.80
C VAL A 31 -2.77 -7.69 6.23
N GLU A 32 -2.28 -8.24 7.34
CA GLU A 32 -2.77 -9.52 7.89
C GLU A 32 -4.26 -9.44 8.27
N SER A 33 -4.71 -8.36 8.91
CA SER A 33 -6.13 -8.21 9.30
C SER A 33 -7.07 -8.09 8.10
N LEU A 34 -6.56 -7.66 6.94
CA LEU A 34 -7.33 -7.52 5.72
C LEU A 34 -7.44 -8.82 4.92
N LYS A 35 -6.53 -9.79 5.06
CA LYS A 35 -6.47 -10.99 4.20
C LYS A 35 -7.80 -11.74 4.05
N ASP A 36 -8.60 -11.81 5.10
CA ASP A 36 -9.91 -12.51 5.09
C ASP A 36 -11.09 -11.61 4.66
N ILE A 37 -10.85 -10.31 4.46
CA ILE A 37 -11.89 -9.30 4.19
C ILE A 37 -11.86 -8.83 2.73
N ILE A 38 -10.67 -8.70 2.14
CA ILE A 38 -10.50 -8.21 0.76
C ILE A 38 -10.59 -9.34 -0.26
N GLN A 39 -11.52 -9.22 -1.20
CA GLN A 39 -11.59 -10.13 -2.37
C GLN A 39 -10.57 -9.80 -3.45
N ASN A 40 -10.24 -8.53 -3.64
CA ASN A 40 -9.31 -8.07 -4.67
C ASN A 40 -8.45 -6.94 -4.12
N VAL A 41 -7.14 -7.03 -4.34
CA VAL A 41 -6.18 -5.98 -3.99
C VAL A 41 -5.35 -5.63 -5.22
N ARG A 42 -5.12 -4.33 -5.43
CA ARG A 42 -4.21 -3.83 -6.46
C ARG A 42 -3.33 -2.75 -5.85
N VAL A 43 -2.02 -2.99 -5.89
CA VAL A 43 -1.01 -2.04 -5.45
C VAL A 43 -0.34 -1.48 -6.71
N VAL A 44 -0.26 -0.15 -6.82
CA VAL A 44 0.38 0.54 -7.93
C VAL A 44 1.35 1.54 -7.34
N ASP A 45 2.63 1.36 -7.64
CA ASP A 45 3.64 2.38 -7.40
C ASP A 45 3.64 3.36 -8.59
N TYR A 46 3.54 4.65 -8.30
CA TYR A 46 3.66 5.68 -9.32
C TYR A 46 4.48 6.85 -8.80
N THR A 47 5.31 7.42 -9.68
CA THR A 47 6.11 8.61 -9.37
C THR A 47 5.44 9.82 -10.02
N PRO A 48 5.02 10.82 -9.25
CA PRO A 48 4.37 12.00 -9.82
C PRO A 48 5.36 12.74 -10.76
N GLY A 49 4.98 12.86 -12.03
CA GLY A 49 5.76 13.60 -13.04
C GLY A 49 6.59 12.74 -14.00
N VAL A 50 6.57 11.41 -13.89
CA VAL A 50 7.16 10.49 -14.87
C VAL A 50 6.02 9.82 -15.64
N PHE A 51 5.86 10.18 -16.92
CA PHE A 51 4.87 9.63 -17.85
C PHE A 51 5.56 8.84 -18.97
#